data_AF-A0A8T4TZU4-F1
#
_entry.id   AF-A0A8T4TZU4-F1
#
_cell.length_a   1.000
_cell.length_b   1.000
_cell.length_c   1.000
_cell.angle_alpha   90.00
_cell.angle_beta   90.00
_cell.angle_gamma   90.00
#
_symmetry.space_group_name_H-M   'P 1'
#
loop_
_entity.id
_entity.type
_entity.pdbx_description
1 polymer ?
#
loop_
_entity_poly.entity_id
_entity_poly.type
_entity_poly.pdbx_seq_one_letter_code
_entity_poly.pdbx_strand_id
1 'polypeptide(L)'
;MTIKRDALELLAEMYNYKIEGKTFDLDEIMEALNFTTIRLENAYNYLLGHKLLTEQVRLIGTTLKGLPHILGLEITSKGIDAIEEEDVFKQNFGSLKIEINQNGHVNVINTDDSQSTNNISTPILSNSSYINAGNLNNSNIINHNIIDNAKRYNISKREISFIKNLSINLINRFGEKKLKVIAIISFIVSVITYISGIATTIPEVFHPPQWLPKISIDWMPYIMLLPTLLLGLGVFLVTIVKYKYESRCTNCKEFYALEEVGDADVKEVEAYEGVHQTITRTYKCNKCGNIEQRGWKVFIKKSSRNS
;
A
#
# COMPACT_ATOMS: atom_id res chain seq x y z
N MET A 1 -14.11 11.90 20.05
CA MET A 1 -13.89 12.45 18.70
C MET A 1 -13.47 11.32 17.78
N THR A 2 -14.18 11.13 16.67
CA THR A 2 -13.83 10.12 15.67
C THR A 2 -12.87 10.73 14.65
N ILE A 3 -11.83 10.00 14.23
CA ILE A 3 -10.87 10.43 13.19
C ILE A 3 -11.58 10.96 11.93
N LYS A 4 -12.74 10.39 11.58
CA LYS A 4 -13.56 10.84 10.45
C LYS A 4 -14.05 12.29 10.57
N ARG A 5 -14.35 12.74 11.79
CA ARG A 5 -14.79 14.12 12.06
C ARG A 5 -13.63 15.08 11.91
N ASP A 6 -12.49 14.77 12.54
CA ASP A 6 -11.28 15.58 12.42
C ASP A 6 -10.81 15.67 10.95
N ALA A 7 -10.91 14.57 10.20
CA ALA A 7 -10.64 14.54 8.76
C ALA A 7 -11.63 15.40 7.95
N LEU A 8 -12.92 15.38 8.31
CA LEU A 8 -13.93 16.21 7.65
C LEU A 8 -13.74 17.70 7.94
N GLU A 9 -13.46 18.06 9.20
CA GLU A 9 -13.15 19.44 9.61
C GLU A 9 -11.92 19.96 8.85
N LEU A 10 -10.86 19.15 8.74
CA LEU A 10 -9.68 19.49 7.95
C LEU A 10 -10.00 19.67 6.46
N LEU A 11 -10.77 18.75 5.86
CA LEU A 11 -11.14 18.83 4.44
C LEU A 11 -12.03 20.05 4.14
N ALA A 12 -12.97 20.37 5.03
CA ALA A 12 -13.84 21.54 4.91
C ALA A 12 -13.03 22.85 4.98
N GLU A 13 -12.08 22.95 5.91
CA GLU A 13 -11.22 24.13 6.03
C GLU A 13 -10.33 24.32 4.79
N MET A 14 -9.75 23.23 4.29
CA MET A 14 -9.00 23.25 3.03
C MET A 14 -9.84 23.75 1.86
N TYR A 15 -11.09 23.27 1.79
CA TYR A 15 -12.02 23.64 0.72
C TYR A 15 -12.36 25.13 0.78
N ASN A 16 -12.59 25.67 1.98
CA ASN A 16 -12.80 27.10 2.21
C ASN A 16 -11.59 27.93 1.76
N TYR A 17 -10.37 27.53 2.13
CA TYR A 17 -9.13 28.19 1.68
C TYR A 17 -9.01 28.22 0.16
N LYS A 18 -9.42 27.13 -0.52
CA LYS A 18 -9.42 27.03 -1.98
C LYS A 18 -10.41 28.00 -2.63
N ILE A 19 -11.61 28.16 -2.06
CA ILE A 19 -12.61 29.14 -2.53
C ILE A 19 -12.06 30.57 -2.38
N GLU A 20 -11.38 30.84 -1.26
CA GLU A 20 -10.79 32.16 -0.98
C GLU A 20 -9.51 32.44 -1.79
N GLY A 21 -8.98 31.46 -2.52
CA GLY A 21 -7.72 31.58 -3.25
C GLY A 21 -6.49 31.75 -2.35
N LYS A 22 -6.58 31.33 -1.08
CA LYS A 22 -5.46 31.38 -0.13
C LYS A 22 -4.53 30.18 -0.32
N THR A 23 -3.24 30.40 -0.08
CA THR A 23 -2.26 29.31 0.01
C THR A 23 -2.46 28.56 1.33
N PHE A 24 -2.37 27.24 1.27
CA PHE A 24 -2.52 26.38 2.44
C PHE A 24 -1.31 26.48 3.38
N ASP A 25 -1.52 26.96 4.60
CA ASP A 25 -0.54 26.95 5.69
C ASP A 25 -1.03 26.04 6.83
N LEU A 26 -0.19 25.07 7.20
CA LEU A 26 -0.52 24.06 8.20
C LEU A 26 -0.64 24.66 9.61
N ASP A 27 0.15 25.68 9.93
CA ASP A 27 0.13 26.33 11.24
C ASP A 27 -1.16 27.14 11.43
N GLU A 28 -1.62 27.84 10.40
CA GLU A 28 -2.89 28.58 10.41
C GLU A 28 -4.09 27.63 10.59
N ILE A 29 -4.08 26.48 9.91
CA ILE A 29 -5.18 25.51 9.97
C ILE A 29 -5.22 24.78 11.31
N MET A 30 -4.06 24.47 11.89
CA MET A 30 -4.00 23.94 13.25
C MET A 30 -4.60 24.91 14.25
N GLU A 31 -4.33 26.21 14.09
CA GLU A 31 -4.88 27.26 14.93
C GLU A 31 -6.39 27.43 14.71
N ALA A 32 -6.84 27.50 13.46
CA ALA A 32 -8.25 27.64 13.08
C ALA A 32 -9.12 26.48 13.61
N LEU A 33 -8.62 25.24 13.51
CA LEU A 33 -9.34 24.04 13.94
C LEU A 33 -9.07 23.66 15.39
N ASN A 34 -8.17 24.37 16.09
CA ASN A 34 -7.68 24.01 17.41
C ASN A 34 -7.20 22.54 17.48
N PHE A 35 -6.44 22.11 16.47
CA PHE A 35 -5.90 20.76 16.36
C PHE A 35 -4.57 20.63 17.11
N THR A 36 -4.41 19.52 17.81
CA THR A 36 -3.07 19.07 18.23
C THR A 36 -2.37 18.45 17.02
N THR A 37 -1.03 18.40 17.04
CA THR A 37 -0.23 17.76 15.98
C THR A 37 -0.70 16.33 15.68
N ILE A 38 -1.04 15.57 16.73
CA ILE A 38 -1.50 14.18 16.60
C ILE A 38 -2.87 14.11 15.91
N ARG A 39 -3.80 15.03 16.24
CA ARG A 39 -5.12 15.08 15.59
C ARG A 39 -4.99 15.44 14.11
N LEU A 40 -4.18 16.43 13.81
CA LEU A 40 -3.87 16.84 12.44
C LEU A 40 -3.26 15.68 11.65
N GLU A 41 -2.24 15.00 12.19
CA GLU A 41 -1.58 13.89 11.51
C GLU A 41 -2.55 12.73 11.21
N ASN A 42 -3.41 12.38 12.18
CA ASN A 42 -4.42 11.34 11.98
C ASN A 42 -5.47 11.74 10.93
N ALA A 43 -5.95 12.99 10.97
CA ALA A 43 -6.88 13.54 9.98
C ALA A 43 -6.25 13.53 8.58
N TYR A 44 -5.03 14.01 8.47
CA TYR A 44 -4.25 14.06 7.24
C TYR A 44 -4.04 12.67 6.62
N ASN A 45 -3.56 11.71 7.43
CA ASN A 45 -3.34 10.33 6.98
C ASN A 45 -4.64 9.66 6.53
N TYR A 46 -5.76 9.96 7.20
CA TYR A 46 -7.08 9.50 6.77
C TYR A 46 -7.43 10.02 5.37
N LEU A 47 -7.26 11.32 5.14
CA LEU A 47 -7.57 11.96 3.85
C LEU A 47 -6.66 11.46 2.72
N LEU A 48 -5.37 11.25 2.98
CA LEU A 48 -4.44 10.64 2.03
C LEU A 48 -4.83 9.21 1.68
N GLY A 49 -5.13 8.37 2.68
CA GLY A 49 -5.55 6.98 2.46
C GLY A 49 -6.80 6.87 1.58
N HIS A 50 -7.72 7.82 1.70
CA HIS A 50 -8.94 7.90 0.88
C HIS A 50 -8.75 8.64 -0.45
N LYS A 51 -7.54 9.15 -0.74
CA LYS A 51 -7.18 9.93 -1.94
C LYS A 51 -7.98 11.22 -2.10
N LEU A 52 -8.36 11.82 -0.97
CA LEU A 52 -9.04 13.11 -0.93
C LEU A 52 -8.02 14.26 -1.02
N LEU A 53 -6.75 13.99 -0.74
CA LEU A 53 -5.60 14.89 -0.90
C LEU A 53 -4.53 14.29 -1.83
N THR A 54 -3.73 15.14 -2.46
CA THR A 54 -2.58 14.73 -3.28
C THR A 54 -1.39 14.31 -2.41
N GLU A 55 -0.69 13.24 -2.80
CA GLU A 55 0.48 12.70 -2.08
C GLU A 55 1.79 13.48 -2.37
N GLN A 56 1.72 14.55 -3.17
CA GLN A 56 2.91 15.27 -3.61
C GLN A 56 3.40 16.26 -2.56
N VAL A 57 4.09 15.75 -1.54
CA VAL A 57 4.78 16.59 -0.56
C VAL A 57 6.27 16.62 -0.88
N ARG A 58 6.74 17.75 -1.42
CA ARG A 58 8.14 18.14 -1.18
C ARG A 58 8.17 18.79 0.20
N LEU A 59 8.84 18.13 1.15
CA LEU A 59 9.14 18.73 2.45
C LEU A 59 10.20 19.81 2.22
N ILE A 60 9.83 21.09 2.37
CA ILE A 60 10.74 22.23 2.11
C ILE A 60 11.38 22.77 3.40
N GLY A 61 11.05 22.19 4.55
CA GLY A 61 11.66 22.54 5.81
C GLY A 61 10.78 22.22 7.00
N THR A 62 11.08 22.84 8.14
CA THR A 62 10.21 22.84 9.32
C THR A 62 9.80 24.27 9.65
N THR A 63 8.57 24.48 10.11
CA THR A 63 8.07 25.76 10.62
C THR A 63 8.74 26.10 11.94
N LEU A 64 8.51 27.31 12.46
CA LEU A 64 9.03 27.74 13.77
C LEU A 64 8.59 26.83 14.94
N LYS A 65 7.49 26.08 14.76
CA LYS A 65 6.96 25.10 15.73
C LYS A 65 7.49 23.67 15.47
N GLY A 66 8.41 23.49 14.53
CA GLY A 66 9.02 22.19 14.20
C GLY A 66 8.15 21.30 13.31
N LEU A 67 7.06 21.82 12.73
CA LEU A 67 6.17 21.08 11.84
C LEU A 67 6.68 21.13 10.41
N PRO A 68 6.52 20.07 9.59
CA PRO A 68 6.96 20.10 8.21
C PRO A 68 6.25 21.19 7.41
N HIS A 69 7.00 22.02 6.67
CA HIS A 69 6.42 22.92 5.69
C HIS A 69 6.05 22.11 4.44
N ILE A 70 4.76 21.91 4.23
CA ILE A 70 4.19 21.08 3.16
C ILE A 70 3.82 22.00 1.99
N LEU A 71 4.60 21.96 0.91
CA LEU A 71 4.30 22.67 -0.33
C LEU A 71 3.78 21.67 -1.36
N GLY A 72 2.63 21.97 -1.97
CA GLY A 72 1.98 21.11 -2.98
C GLY A 72 0.83 20.25 -2.46
N LEU A 73 0.33 20.51 -1.25
CA LEU A 73 -0.88 19.84 -0.77
C LEU A 73 -2.11 20.47 -1.42
N GLU A 74 -2.80 19.68 -2.24
CA GLU A 74 -4.01 20.11 -2.94
C GLU A 74 -5.15 19.12 -2.70
N ILE A 75 -6.37 19.65 -2.61
CA ILE A 75 -7.58 18.82 -2.60
C ILE A 75 -7.75 18.23 -4.00
N THR A 76 -7.87 16.90 -4.08
CA THR A 76 -8.13 16.21 -5.35
C THR A 76 -9.55 16.50 -5.82
N SER A 77 -9.87 16.21 -7.09
CA SER A 77 -11.27 16.26 -7.55
C SER A 77 -12.18 15.41 -6.65
N LYS A 78 -11.72 14.21 -6.29
CA LYS A 78 -12.43 13.32 -5.36
C LYS A 78 -12.68 13.94 -3.98
N GLY A 79 -11.74 14.75 -3.48
CA GLY A 79 -11.89 15.49 -2.22
C GLY A 79 -12.98 16.56 -2.30
N ILE A 80 -13.12 17.21 -3.46
CA ILE A 80 -14.18 18.18 -3.76
C ILE A 80 -15.53 17.45 -3.85
N ASP A 81 -15.59 16.36 -4.62
CA ASP A 81 -16.81 15.54 -4.77
C ASP A 81 -17.26 15.00 -3.41
N ALA A 82 -16.33 14.67 -2.51
CA ALA A 82 -16.65 14.22 -1.16
C ALA A 82 -17.29 15.30 -0.26
N ILE A 83 -17.22 16.57 -0.64
CA ILE A 83 -17.90 17.70 0.01
C ILE A 83 -19.20 18.05 -0.72
N GLU A 84 -19.19 18.03 -2.06
CA GLU A 84 -20.31 18.52 -2.87
C GLU A 84 -21.38 17.45 -3.16
N GLU A 85 -21.00 16.16 -3.21
CA GLU A 85 -21.89 15.05 -3.54
C GLU A 85 -22.28 14.23 -2.30
N GLU A 86 -23.59 14.15 -2.02
CA GLU A 86 -24.11 13.49 -0.81
C GLU A 86 -23.72 12.01 -0.71
N ASP A 87 -23.69 11.28 -1.83
CA ASP A 87 -23.35 9.85 -1.84
C ASP A 87 -21.86 9.62 -1.55
N VAL A 88 -20.98 10.42 -2.16
CA VAL A 88 -19.53 10.38 -1.93
C VAL A 88 -19.22 10.82 -0.51
N PHE A 89 -19.90 11.86 0.00
CA PHE A 89 -19.80 12.31 1.37
C PHE A 89 -20.14 11.17 2.35
N LYS A 90 -21.31 10.53 2.21
CA LYS A 90 -21.75 9.44 3.09
C LYS A 90 -20.80 8.25 3.04
N GLN A 91 -20.24 7.93 1.87
CA GLN A 91 -19.26 6.86 1.73
C GLN A 91 -18.00 7.11 2.56
N ASN A 92 -17.52 8.36 2.62
CA ASN A 92 -16.28 8.69 3.32
C ASN A 92 -16.50 9.04 4.81
N PHE A 93 -17.58 9.75 5.14
CA PHE A 93 -17.79 10.36 6.45
C PHE A 93 -18.98 9.78 7.23
N GLY A 94 -19.77 8.88 6.63
CA GLY A 94 -20.88 8.20 7.30
C GLY A 94 -22.06 9.13 7.55
N SER A 95 -22.51 9.22 8.81
CA SER A 95 -23.69 9.98 9.23
C SER A 95 -23.40 11.43 9.64
N LEU A 96 -22.17 11.92 9.41
CA LEU A 96 -21.83 13.32 9.66
C LEU A 96 -22.65 14.25 8.76
N LYS A 97 -22.71 15.53 9.09
CA LYS A 97 -23.41 16.53 8.29
C LYS A 97 -22.56 17.77 8.10
N ILE A 98 -22.67 18.35 6.92
CA ILE A 98 -22.09 19.64 6.58
C ILE A 98 -23.19 20.57 6.08
N GLU A 99 -22.98 21.86 6.25
CA GLU A 99 -23.81 22.92 5.69
C GLU A 99 -22.94 23.80 4.81
N ILE A 100 -23.36 24.01 3.57
CA ILE A 100 -22.71 24.92 2.64
C ILE A 100 -23.50 26.21 2.64
N ASN A 101 -22.88 27.32 3.06
CA ASN A 101 -23.54 28.62 3.11
C ASN A 101 -23.66 29.25 1.70
N GLN A 102 -24.32 30.40 1.62
CA GLN A 102 -24.54 31.11 0.34
C GLN A 102 -23.25 31.54 -0.37
N ASN A 103 -22.13 31.61 0.34
CA ASN A 103 -20.81 31.97 -0.20
C ASN A 103 -19.99 30.73 -0.60
N GLY A 104 -20.56 29.52 -0.48
CA GLY A 104 -19.87 28.26 -0.76
C GLY A 104 -19.01 27.75 0.40
N HIS A 105 -18.97 28.42 1.56
CA HIS A 105 -18.20 27.92 2.70
C HIS A 105 -18.90 26.76 3.38
N VAL A 106 -18.10 25.78 3.78
CA VAL A 106 -18.53 24.54 4.39
C VAL A 106 -18.34 24.62 5.91
N ASN A 107 -19.41 24.38 6.66
CA ASN A 107 -19.41 24.24 8.11
C ASN A 107 -19.78 22.81 8.51
N VAL A 108 -19.03 22.19 9.43
CA VAL A 108 -19.35 20.86 9.97
C VAL A 108 -20.36 21.00 11.12
N ILE A 109 -21.54 20.39 11.00
CA ILE A 109 -22.59 20.49 12.03
C ILE A 109 -22.36 19.44 13.11
N ASN A 110 -22.23 19.89 14.35
CA ASN A 110 -22.14 18.99 15.50
C ASN A 110 -23.48 18.27 15.73
N THR A 111 -23.54 16.98 15.43
CA THR A 111 -24.80 16.21 15.47
C THR A 111 -25.20 15.75 16.89
N ASP A 112 -24.34 16.03 17.88
CA ASP A 112 -24.51 15.59 19.27
C ASP A 112 -25.61 16.34 20.05
N ASP A 113 -26.17 17.43 19.50
CA ASP A 113 -27.17 18.27 20.19
C ASP A 113 -28.62 18.12 19.73
N SER A 114 -28.94 17.04 18.98
CA SER A 114 -30.36 16.72 18.77
C SER A 114 -30.98 16.17 20.07
N GLN A 115 -31.46 17.11 20.90
CA GLN A 115 -32.42 16.82 21.96
C GLN A 115 -33.57 16.00 21.36
N SER A 116 -33.55 14.71 21.69
CA SER A 116 -34.64 13.77 21.52
C SER A 116 -35.92 14.34 22.14
N THR A 117 -36.73 15.03 21.35
CA THR A 117 -38.13 15.29 21.69
C THR A 117 -38.87 13.97 21.50
N ASN A 118 -39.10 13.31 22.63
CA ASN A 118 -39.88 12.09 22.74
C ASN A 118 -41.29 12.30 22.18
N ASN A 119 -41.57 11.75 21.00
CA ASN A 119 -42.91 11.33 20.62
C ASN A 119 -42.84 9.86 20.20
N ILE A 120 -43.25 9.02 21.16
CA ILE A 120 -43.40 7.58 21.01
C ILE A 120 -44.60 7.34 20.10
N SER A 121 -44.34 6.89 18.88
CA SER A 121 -45.27 6.08 18.11
C SER A 121 -44.50 4.90 17.54
N THR A 122 -44.84 3.72 18.03
CA THR A 122 -44.24 2.41 17.75
C THR A 122 -44.30 2.05 16.27
N PRO A 123 -43.16 1.72 15.62
CA PRO A 123 -43.17 0.95 14.39
C PRO A 123 -43.00 -0.54 14.66
N ILE A 124 -43.79 -1.30 13.91
CA ILE A 124 -43.82 -2.74 13.81
C ILE A 124 -42.50 -3.25 13.21
N LEU A 125 -42.04 -4.40 13.72
CA LEU A 125 -40.88 -5.18 13.30
C LEU A 125 -40.70 -5.24 11.76
N SER A 126 -39.53 -4.83 11.29
CA SER A 126 -38.91 -5.42 10.10
C SER A 126 -37.38 -5.44 10.27
N ASN A 127 -36.80 -6.61 10.05
CA ASN A 127 -35.37 -6.91 10.11
C ASN A 127 -34.50 -5.89 9.38
N SER A 128 -33.66 -5.17 10.12
CA SER A 128 -32.31 -4.80 9.69
C SER A 128 -31.47 -4.45 10.92
N SER A 129 -30.32 -5.10 11.02
CA SER A 129 -29.30 -4.93 12.04
C SER A 129 -28.69 -3.53 12.04
N TYR A 130 -28.05 -3.22 13.18
CA TYR A 130 -27.17 -2.09 13.51
C TYR A 130 -27.82 -0.91 14.23
N ILE A 131 -27.72 -0.91 15.57
CA ILE A 131 -27.32 0.27 16.35
C ILE A 131 -26.34 -0.19 17.42
N ASN A 132 -25.14 0.39 17.41
CA ASN A 132 -24.13 0.24 18.45
C ASN A 132 -24.11 1.55 19.24
N ALA A 133 -24.80 1.57 20.38
CA ALA A 133 -24.70 2.64 21.38
C ALA A 133 -24.68 1.95 22.74
N GLY A 134 -23.48 1.80 23.30
CA GLY A 134 -23.26 1.10 24.56
C GLY A 134 -22.02 1.61 25.26
N ASN A 135 -22.25 2.42 26.29
CA ASN A 135 -21.28 2.94 27.23
C ASN A 135 -20.53 1.78 27.93
N LEU A 136 -19.21 1.79 27.87
CA LEU A 136 -18.34 0.77 28.47
C LEU A 136 -18.28 0.98 29.98
N ASN A 137 -19.02 0.16 30.72
CA ASN A 137 -18.77 -0.05 32.14
C ASN A 137 -18.36 -1.51 32.41
N ASN A 138 -17.38 -1.62 33.29
CA ASN A 138 -16.53 -2.75 33.64
C ASN A 138 -17.14 -4.16 33.72
N SER A 139 -16.23 -5.12 33.52
CA SER A 139 -16.24 -6.51 33.99
C SER A 139 -17.33 -7.44 33.45
N ASN A 140 -17.11 -7.95 32.25
CA ASN A 140 -17.32 -9.36 31.92
C ASN A 140 -16.56 -9.66 30.63
N ILE A 141 -15.76 -10.73 30.62
CA ILE A 141 -15.12 -11.24 29.40
C ILE A 141 -16.25 -11.82 28.54
N ILE A 142 -16.92 -10.95 27.80
CA ILE A 142 -17.78 -11.36 26.70
C ILE A 142 -16.80 -11.81 25.64
N ASN A 143 -16.71 -13.12 25.44
CA ASN A 143 -16.11 -13.72 24.26
C ASN A 143 -16.92 -13.21 23.06
N HIS A 144 -16.58 -12.03 22.55
CA HIS A 144 -17.08 -11.56 21.27
C HIS A 144 -16.52 -12.54 20.25
N ASN A 145 -17.37 -13.46 19.79
CA ASN A 145 -17.14 -14.20 18.55
C ASN A 145 -17.07 -13.15 17.44
N ILE A 146 -15.85 -12.70 17.15
CA ILE A 146 -15.57 -11.90 15.97
C ILE A 146 -15.80 -12.86 14.80
N ILE A 147 -16.96 -12.70 14.16
CA ILE A 147 -17.25 -13.36 12.89
C ILE A 147 -16.32 -12.70 11.87
N ASP A 148 -15.13 -13.27 11.70
CA ASP A 148 -14.14 -12.84 10.72
C ASP A 148 -14.71 -13.15 9.33
N ASN A 149 -14.85 -12.15 8.46
CA ASN A 149 -15.28 -12.31 7.06
C ASN A 149 -14.20 -12.99 6.20
N ALA A 150 -13.34 -13.78 6.83
CA ALA A 150 -12.19 -14.38 6.20
C ALA A 150 -12.60 -15.63 5.41
N LYS A 151 -12.31 -15.63 4.11
CA LYS A 151 -12.39 -16.84 3.28
C LYS A 151 -11.11 -17.64 3.49
N ARG A 152 -11.26 -18.93 3.77
CA ARG A 152 -10.13 -19.86 3.92
C ARG A 152 -10.21 -20.97 2.89
N TYR A 153 -9.10 -21.24 2.23
CA TYR A 153 -8.99 -22.35 1.29
C TYR A 153 -7.55 -22.84 1.19
N ASN A 154 -7.38 -24.09 0.76
CA ASN A 154 -6.08 -24.71 0.59
C ASN A 154 -5.62 -24.55 -0.85
N ILE A 155 -4.35 -24.18 -1.05
CA ILE A 155 -3.70 -24.20 -2.37
C ILE A 155 -2.66 -25.33 -2.39
N SER A 156 -2.62 -26.05 -3.51
CA SER A 156 -1.64 -27.11 -3.74
C SER A 156 -0.19 -26.62 -3.58
N LYS A 157 0.67 -27.50 -3.07
CA LYS A 157 2.12 -27.28 -2.95
C LYS A 157 2.74 -26.72 -4.23
N ARG A 158 3.68 -25.77 -4.08
CA ARG A 158 4.43 -25.23 -5.22
C ARG A 158 5.47 -26.24 -5.69
N GLU A 159 5.53 -26.47 -7.01
CA GLU A 159 6.60 -27.25 -7.61
C GLU A 159 7.89 -26.41 -7.69
N ILE A 160 8.81 -26.60 -6.73
CA ILE A 160 10.11 -25.87 -6.65
C ILE A 160 11.29 -26.82 -6.93
N SER A 161 11.03 -28.05 -7.37
CA SER A 161 12.04 -29.08 -7.65
C SER A 161 13.11 -28.60 -8.64
N PHE A 162 12.69 -27.96 -9.72
CA PHE A 162 13.56 -27.40 -10.75
C PHE A 162 14.53 -26.35 -10.20
N ILE A 163 14.00 -25.34 -9.50
CA ILE A 163 14.82 -24.26 -8.90
C ILE A 163 15.75 -24.82 -7.83
N LYS A 164 15.29 -25.78 -7.01
CA LYS A 164 16.12 -26.45 -6.00
C LYS A 164 17.32 -27.14 -6.65
N ASN A 165 17.08 -27.98 -7.64
CA ASN A 165 18.13 -28.75 -8.31
C ASN A 165 19.13 -27.84 -9.03
N LEU A 166 18.64 -26.81 -9.73
CA LEU A 166 19.50 -25.83 -10.39
C LEU A 166 20.31 -25.01 -9.40
N SER A 167 19.69 -24.58 -8.29
CA SER A 167 20.37 -23.81 -7.25
C SER A 167 21.52 -24.60 -6.64
N ILE A 168 21.29 -25.87 -6.30
CA ILE A 168 22.33 -26.76 -5.78
C ILE A 168 23.45 -26.94 -6.81
N ASN A 169 23.11 -27.26 -8.06
CA ASN A 169 24.10 -27.51 -9.12
C ASN A 169 24.96 -26.27 -9.40
N LEU A 170 24.33 -25.11 -9.64
CA LEU A 170 25.04 -23.87 -9.97
C LEU A 170 25.91 -23.38 -8.81
N ILE A 171 25.42 -23.43 -7.57
CA ILE A 171 26.20 -22.98 -6.40
C ILE A 171 27.35 -23.93 -6.12
N ASN A 172 27.17 -25.24 -6.27
CA ASN A 172 28.26 -26.21 -6.09
C ASN A 172 29.33 -26.07 -7.19
N ARG A 173 28.92 -25.80 -8.44
CA ARG A 173 29.85 -25.70 -9.58
C ARG A 173 30.61 -24.37 -9.63
N PHE A 174 29.93 -23.25 -9.43
CA PHE A 174 30.52 -21.92 -9.63
C PHE A 174 30.87 -21.23 -8.30
N GLY A 175 30.25 -21.63 -7.20
CA GLY A 175 30.37 -20.95 -5.92
C GLY A 175 29.45 -19.73 -5.83
N GLU A 176 28.95 -19.47 -4.62
CA GLU A 176 27.97 -18.41 -4.38
C GLU A 176 28.50 -17.01 -4.72
N LYS A 177 29.75 -16.70 -4.33
CA LYS A 177 30.35 -15.38 -4.58
C LYS A 177 30.43 -15.07 -6.07
N LYS A 178 30.81 -16.05 -6.90
CA LYS A 178 30.93 -15.85 -8.36
C LYS A 178 29.55 -15.64 -8.99
N LEU A 179 28.53 -16.39 -8.57
CA LEU A 179 27.17 -16.20 -9.09
C LEU A 179 26.61 -14.81 -8.76
N LYS A 180 26.84 -14.31 -7.54
CA LYS A 180 26.45 -12.94 -7.16
C LYS A 180 27.14 -11.89 -8.04
N VAL A 181 28.45 -12.04 -8.27
CA VAL A 181 29.23 -11.12 -9.13
C VAL A 181 28.71 -11.16 -10.57
N ILE A 182 28.49 -12.36 -11.14
CA ILE A 182 27.96 -12.53 -12.50
C ILE A 182 26.57 -11.89 -12.61
N ALA A 183 25.70 -12.08 -11.63
CA ALA A 183 24.36 -11.49 -11.64
C ALA A 183 24.41 -9.95 -11.66
N ILE A 184 25.28 -9.34 -10.84
CA ILE A 184 25.46 -7.89 -10.78
C ILE A 184 26.04 -7.36 -12.09
N ILE A 185 27.09 -8.00 -12.62
CA ILE A 185 27.69 -7.59 -13.90
C ILE A 185 26.66 -7.69 -15.03
N SER A 186 25.90 -8.80 -15.09
CA SER A 186 24.86 -9.00 -16.11
C SER A 186 23.79 -7.91 -16.06
N PHE A 187 23.40 -7.49 -14.85
CA PHE A 187 22.46 -6.39 -14.64
C PHE A 187 23.02 -5.06 -15.12
N ILE A 188 24.25 -4.71 -14.70
CA ILE A 188 24.90 -3.44 -15.08
C ILE A 188 25.09 -3.35 -16.59
N VAL A 189 25.61 -4.42 -17.22
CA VAL A 189 25.80 -4.47 -18.68
C VAL A 189 24.46 -4.30 -19.40
N SER A 190 23.40 -4.98 -18.93
CA SER A 190 22.06 -4.83 -19.51
C SER A 190 21.56 -3.39 -19.47
N VAL A 191 21.67 -2.71 -18.32
CA VAL A 191 21.24 -1.32 -18.16
C VAL A 191 22.04 -0.37 -19.06
N ILE A 192 23.36 -0.53 -19.12
CA ILE A 192 24.21 0.30 -19.99
C ILE A 192 23.82 0.11 -21.46
N THR A 193 23.64 -1.14 -21.91
CA THR A 193 23.22 -1.43 -23.29
C THR A 193 21.84 -0.87 -23.61
N TYR A 194 20.89 -0.93 -22.65
CA TYR A 194 19.57 -0.31 -22.80
C TYR A 194 19.65 1.21 -22.97
N ILE A 195 20.43 1.89 -22.12
CA ILE A 195 20.62 3.35 -22.19
C ILE A 195 21.28 3.73 -23.51
N SER A 196 22.34 3.00 -23.93
CA SER A 196 22.99 3.19 -25.21
C SER A 196 22.02 2.99 -26.38
N GLY A 197 21.17 1.97 -26.34
CA GLY A 197 20.19 1.68 -27.38
C GLY A 197 19.10 2.75 -27.48
N ILE A 198 18.61 3.28 -26.36
CA ILE A 198 17.63 4.37 -26.36
C ILE A 198 18.29 5.65 -26.91
N ALA A 199 19.50 5.96 -26.46
CA ALA A 199 20.24 7.15 -26.87
C ALA A 199 20.49 7.20 -28.39
N THR A 200 20.72 6.04 -29.04
CA THR A 200 20.89 6.00 -30.50
C THR A 200 19.58 6.17 -31.27
N THR A 201 18.44 5.83 -30.69
CA THR A 201 17.12 5.94 -31.36
C THR A 201 16.50 7.34 -31.28
N ILE A 202 16.75 8.08 -30.20
CA ILE A 202 16.18 9.42 -29.96
C ILE A 202 17.26 10.43 -29.53
N PRO A 203 18.27 10.70 -30.40
CA PRO A 203 19.42 11.53 -30.05
C PRO A 203 19.05 12.99 -29.71
N GLU A 204 17.90 13.47 -30.17
CA GLU A 204 17.39 14.83 -29.88
C GLU A 204 16.93 14.98 -28.42
N VAL A 205 16.44 13.91 -27.81
CA VAL A 205 15.88 13.94 -26.44
C VAL A 205 16.92 13.54 -25.41
N PHE A 206 17.82 12.63 -25.77
CA PHE A 206 18.82 12.10 -24.85
C PHE A 206 20.22 12.26 -25.44
N HIS A 207 21.01 13.13 -24.82
CA HIS A 207 22.44 13.27 -25.14
C HIS A 207 23.25 12.34 -24.25
N PRO A 208 23.67 11.16 -24.73
CA PRO A 208 24.41 10.22 -23.90
C PRO A 208 25.77 10.82 -23.51
N PRO A 209 26.27 10.51 -22.29
CA PRO A 209 27.64 10.80 -21.93
C PRO A 209 28.64 10.33 -23.00
N GLN A 210 29.67 11.13 -23.26
CA GLN A 210 30.67 10.86 -24.32
C GLN A 210 31.41 9.52 -24.17
N TRP A 211 31.43 8.94 -22.96
CA TRP A 211 32.07 7.65 -22.68
C TRP A 211 31.23 6.45 -23.11
N LEU A 212 29.95 6.62 -23.48
CA LEU A 212 29.11 5.52 -23.96
C LEU A 212 29.47 5.17 -25.41
N PRO A 213 29.62 3.87 -25.74
CA PRO A 213 29.92 3.44 -27.09
C PRO A 213 28.75 3.78 -28.02
N LYS A 214 29.05 4.42 -29.15
CA LYS A 214 28.07 4.62 -30.24
C LYS A 214 27.89 3.29 -30.96
N ILE A 215 26.67 2.77 -30.96
CA ILE A 215 26.33 1.52 -31.63
C ILE A 215 25.65 1.86 -32.96
N SER A 216 26.02 1.18 -34.05
CA SER A 216 25.35 1.37 -35.35
C SER A 216 23.88 0.94 -35.26
N ILE A 217 23.02 1.66 -35.97
CA ILE A 217 21.58 1.41 -36.02
C ILE A 217 21.24 0.04 -36.62
N ASP A 218 22.12 -0.52 -37.46
CA ASP A 218 21.92 -1.83 -38.09
C ASP A 218 21.88 -2.98 -37.06
N TRP A 219 22.44 -2.77 -35.87
CA TRP A 219 22.46 -3.76 -34.79
C TRP A 219 21.25 -3.66 -33.85
N MET A 220 20.32 -2.72 -34.09
CA MET A 220 19.19 -2.43 -33.21
C MET A 220 18.39 -3.67 -32.74
N PRO A 221 18.02 -4.66 -33.59
CA PRO A 221 17.27 -5.83 -33.11
C PRO A 221 18.05 -6.65 -32.07
N TYR A 222 19.37 -6.74 -32.21
CA TYR A 222 20.24 -7.45 -31.26
C TYR A 222 20.45 -6.64 -29.98
N ILE A 223 20.52 -5.31 -30.08
CA ILE A 223 20.69 -4.39 -28.95
C ILE A 223 19.51 -4.45 -27.99
N MET A 224 18.28 -4.78 -28.44
CA MET A 224 17.15 -4.94 -27.53
C MET A 224 17.05 -6.36 -26.95
N LEU A 225 17.33 -7.38 -27.76
CA LEU A 225 17.22 -8.78 -27.34
C LEU A 225 18.29 -9.17 -26.32
N LEU A 226 19.57 -8.85 -26.60
CA LEU A 226 20.70 -9.25 -25.76
C LEU A 226 20.62 -8.73 -24.32
N PRO A 227 20.39 -7.42 -24.05
CA PRO A 227 20.30 -6.95 -22.68
C PRO A 227 19.05 -7.46 -21.97
N THR A 228 17.95 -7.75 -22.68
CA THR A 228 16.78 -8.40 -22.07
C THR A 228 17.14 -9.79 -21.55
N LEU A 229 17.87 -10.57 -22.35
CA LEU A 229 18.36 -11.90 -21.94
C LEU A 229 19.34 -11.78 -20.77
N LEU A 230 20.28 -10.83 -20.81
CA LEU A 230 21.21 -10.59 -19.71
C LEU A 230 20.50 -10.11 -18.42
N LEU A 231 19.45 -9.31 -18.55
CA LEU A 231 18.65 -8.88 -17.40
C LEU A 231 17.92 -10.06 -16.79
N GLY A 232 17.25 -10.86 -17.63
CA GLY A 232 16.57 -12.08 -17.23
C GLY A 232 17.51 -13.06 -16.55
N LEU A 233 18.71 -13.26 -17.11
CA LEU A 233 19.77 -14.08 -16.50
C LEU A 233 20.20 -13.52 -15.14
N GLY A 234 20.42 -12.20 -15.03
CA GLY A 234 20.78 -11.56 -13.77
C GLY A 234 19.73 -11.78 -12.67
N VAL A 235 18.46 -11.51 -12.97
CA VAL A 235 17.33 -11.73 -12.05
C VAL A 235 17.21 -13.21 -11.67
N PHE A 236 17.37 -14.10 -12.63
CA PHE A 236 17.33 -15.54 -12.42
C PHE A 236 18.43 -16.02 -11.46
N LEU A 237 19.67 -15.56 -11.65
CA LEU A 237 20.80 -15.90 -10.77
C LEU A 237 20.60 -15.35 -9.35
N VAL A 238 20.08 -14.13 -9.19
CA VAL A 238 19.71 -13.58 -7.87
C VAL A 238 18.64 -14.44 -7.21
N THR A 239 17.64 -14.88 -7.97
CA THR A 239 16.55 -15.74 -7.46
C THR A 239 17.09 -17.07 -6.95
N ILE A 240 18.03 -17.69 -7.67
CA ILE A 240 18.73 -18.91 -7.23
C ILE A 240 19.46 -18.70 -5.91
N VAL A 241 20.26 -17.64 -5.81
CA VAL A 241 21.00 -17.33 -4.58
C VAL A 241 20.05 -17.06 -3.43
N LYS A 242 18.96 -16.31 -3.67
CA LYS A 242 17.93 -16.03 -2.68
C LYS A 242 17.26 -17.31 -2.18
N TYR A 243 16.95 -18.25 -3.09
CA TYR A 243 16.35 -19.53 -2.75
C TYR A 243 17.20 -20.35 -1.77
N LYS A 244 18.54 -20.34 -1.92
CA LYS A 244 19.44 -20.98 -0.93
C LYS A 244 19.15 -20.49 0.49
N TYR A 245 19.05 -19.18 0.69
CA TYR A 245 18.82 -18.58 2.01
C TYR A 245 17.39 -18.79 2.51
N GLU A 246 16.40 -18.71 1.62
CA GLU A 246 15.02 -19.03 1.96
C GLU A 246 14.87 -20.51 2.37
N SER A 247 15.65 -21.42 1.79
CA SER A 247 15.60 -22.85 2.13
C SER A 247 16.35 -23.25 3.41
N ARG A 248 16.91 -22.28 4.15
CA ARG A 248 17.68 -22.54 5.38
C ARG A 248 16.76 -22.85 6.55
N CYS A 249 17.02 -23.96 7.24
CA CYS A 249 16.32 -24.29 8.48
C CYS A 249 16.77 -23.35 9.62
N THR A 250 15.82 -22.84 10.40
CA THR A 250 16.09 -21.96 11.55
C THR A 250 16.78 -22.71 12.70
N ASN A 251 16.45 -23.99 12.87
CA ASN A 251 16.99 -24.82 13.96
C ASN A 251 18.42 -25.34 13.65
N CYS A 252 18.58 -26.18 12.63
CA CYS A 252 19.89 -26.77 12.32
C CYS A 252 20.78 -25.91 11.42
N LYS A 253 20.29 -24.78 10.91
CA LYS A 253 21.03 -23.82 10.06
C LYS A 253 21.51 -24.36 8.71
N GLU A 254 21.15 -25.60 8.35
CA GLU A 254 21.47 -26.24 7.08
C GLU A 254 20.68 -25.62 5.91
N PHE A 255 21.35 -25.48 4.76
CA PHE A 255 20.76 -24.98 3.52
C PHE A 255 20.07 -26.11 2.75
N TYR A 256 19.01 -25.78 1.99
CA TYR A 256 18.23 -26.72 1.20
C TYR A 256 17.57 -27.86 1.99
N ALA A 257 17.45 -27.69 3.31
CA ALA A 257 16.95 -28.72 4.21
C ALA A 257 15.42 -28.68 4.36
N LEU A 258 14.79 -27.54 4.07
CA LEU A 258 13.34 -27.36 4.21
C LEU A 258 12.58 -27.87 2.99
N GLU A 259 11.57 -28.69 3.23
CA GLU A 259 10.61 -29.14 2.21
C GLU A 259 9.19 -28.79 2.63
N GLU A 260 8.41 -28.26 1.69
CA GLU A 260 7.00 -27.92 1.94
C GLU A 260 6.19 -29.20 2.18
N VAL A 261 5.40 -29.23 3.24
CA VAL A 261 4.57 -30.36 3.66
C VAL A 261 3.11 -29.92 3.77
N GLY A 262 2.22 -30.66 3.11
CA GLY A 262 0.80 -30.34 3.04
C GLY A 262 0.48 -29.23 2.04
N ASP A 263 -0.80 -28.87 1.99
CA ASP A 263 -1.28 -27.73 1.22
C ASP A 263 -1.07 -26.42 2.00
N ALA A 264 -0.97 -25.31 1.27
CA ALA A 264 -0.84 -23.99 1.86
C ALA A 264 -2.22 -23.48 2.32
N ASP A 265 -2.34 -23.01 3.56
CA ASP A 265 -3.55 -22.36 4.09
C ASP A 265 -3.58 -20.91 3.60
N VAL A 266 -4.65 -20.54 2.90
CA VAL A 266 -4.84 -19.18 2.40
C VAL A 266 -6.02 -18.54 3.11
N LYS A 267 -5.74 -17.42 3.77
CA LYS A 267 -6.73 -16.57 4.43
C LYS A 267 -6.89 -15.27 3.65
N GLU A 268 -8.07 -15.03 3.10
CA GLU A 268 -8.42 -13.77 2.43
C GLU A 268 -9.36 -12.95 3.29
N VAL A 269 -9.03 -11.69 3.50
CA VAL A 269 -9.87 -10.72 4.19
C VAL A 269 -10.21 -9.61 3.20
N GLU A 270 -11.49 -9.49 2.87
CA GLU A 270 -11.98 -8.39 2.05
C GLU A 270 -11.95 -7.09 2.85
N ALA A 271 -11.26 -6.09 2.32
CA ALA A 271 -11.22 -4.73 2.82
C ALA A 271 -11.75 -3.76 1.76
N TYR A 272 -12.01 -2.52 2.17
CA TYR A 272 -12.50 -1.48 1.26
C TYR A 272 -11.57 -1.26 0.06
N GLU A 273 -10.26 -1.33 0.27
CA GLU A 273 -9.23 -1.06 -0.75
C GLU A 273 -8.94 -2.26 -1.67
N GLY A 274 -9.32 -3.47 -1.27
CA GLY A 274 -8.93 -4.70 -1.93
C GLY A 274 -8.97 -5.92 -1.02
N VAL A 275 -8.35 -7.01 -1.46
CA VAL A 275 -8.29 -8.27 -0.72
C VAL A 275 -6.90 -8.40 -0.07
N HIS A 276 -6.87 -8.55 1.25
CA HIS A 276 -5.66 -8.93 1.98
C HIS A 276 -5.58 -10.45 2.05
N GLN A 277 -4.64 -11.02 1.31
CA GLN A 277 -4.41 -12.45 1.27
C GLN A 277 -3.19 -12.80 2.14
N THR A 278 -3.35 -13.73 3.08
CA THR A 278 -2.27 -14.31 3.87
C THR A 278 -2.12 -15.78 3.49
N ILE A 279 -0.99 -16.13 2.87
CA ILE A 279 -0.67 -17.51 2.49
C ILE A 279 0.28 -18.06 3.54
N THR A 280 -0.10 -19.14 4.22
CA THR A 280 0.72 -19.83 5.22
C THR A 280 1.17 -21.17 4.65
N ARG A 281 2.48 -21.36 4.46
CA ARG A 281 3.05 -22.66 4.07
C ARG A 281 3.78 -23.28 5.24
N THR A 282 3.64 -24.60 5.37
CA THR A 282 4.33 -25.39 6.37
C THR A 282 5.51 -26.10 5.74
N TYR A 283 6.68 -26.00 6.36
CA TYR A 283 7.91 -26.64 5.93
C TYR A 283 8.40 -27.59 7.00
N LYS A 284 8.88 -28.77 6.59
CA LYS A 284 9.57 -29.72 7.45
C LYS A 284 11.04 -29.79 7.04
N CYS A 285 11.93 -29.73 8.02
CA CYS A 285 13.35 -29.92 7.80
C CYS A 285 13.65 -31.42 7.65
N ASN A 286 14.23 -31.81 6.52
CA ASN A 286 14.63 -33.20 6.26
C ASN A 286 15.83 -33.67 7.07
N LYS A 287 16.54 -32.77 7.76
CA LYS A 287 17.72 -33.10 8.58
C LYS A 287 17.38 -33.26 10.06
N CYS A 288 16.68 -32.29 10.65
CA CYS A 288 16.37 -32.30 12.09
C CYS A 288 14.89 -32.53 12.41
N GLY A 289 14.01 -32.63 11.40
CA GLY A 289 12.57 -32.84 11.60
C GLY A 289 11.78 -31.60 12.05
N ASN A 290 12.44 -30.46 12.28
CA ASN A 290 11.79 -29.22 12.71
C ASN A 290 10.70 -28.79 11.72
N ILE A 291 9.54 -28.36 12.24
CA ILE A 291 8.43 -27.85 11.44
C ILE A 291 8.38 -26.33 11.60
N GLU A 292 8.37 -25.62 10.48
CA GLU A 292 8.34 -24.16 10.43
C GLU A 292 7.15 -23.71 9.58
N GLN A 293 6.39 -22.73 10.07
CA GLN A 293 5.34 -22.07 9.29
C GLN A 293 5.83 -20.73 8.79
N ARG A 294 5.57 -20.42 7.52
CA ARG A 294 5.95 -19.16 6.90
C ARG A 294 4.72 -18.54 6.24
N GLY A 295 4.43 -17.30 6.65
CA GLY A 295 3.35 -16.50 6.12
C GLY A 295 3.84 -15.46 5.11
N TRP A 296 3.17 -15.34 3.97
CA TRP A 296 3.32 -14.21 3.06
C TRP A 296 2.02 -13.43 3.02
N LYS A 297 2.13 -12.10 3.16
CA LYS A 297 1.01 -11.19 2.99
C LYS A 297 1.07 -10.63 1.57
N VAL A 298 -0.03 -10.76 0.86
CA VAL A 298 -0.23 -10.25 -0.50
C VAL A 298 -1.44 -9.34 -0.46
N PHE A 299 -1.33 -8.14 -1.03
CA PHE A 299 -2.46 -7.24 -1.18
C PHE A 299 -2.89 -7.23 -2.65
N ILE A 300 -4.16 -7.56 -2.89
CA ILE A 300 -4.76 -7.57 -4.22
C ILE A 300 -5.71 -6.37 -4.28
N LYS A 301 -5.25 -5.30 -4.95
CA LYS A 301 -6.05 -4.08 -5.12
C LYS A 301 -7.32 -4.42 -5.92
N LYS A 302 -8.46 -3.90 -5.49
CA LYS A 302 -9.71 -4.04 -6.24
C LYS A 302 -9.54 -3.37 -7.61
N SER A 303 -9.63 -4.15 -8.68
CA SER A 303 -9.63 -3.60 -10.03
C SER A 303 -10.87 -2.72 -10.17
N SER A 304 -10.68 -1.41 -10.34
CA SER A 304 -11.73 -0.50 -10.81
C SER A 304 -12.04 -0.87 -12.25
N ARG A 305 -12.80 -1.96 -12.44
CA ARG A 305 -13.48 -2.13 -13.72
C ARG A 305 -14.46 -0.98 -13.82
N ASN A 306 -14.21 -0.08 -14.76
CA ASN A 306 -15.09 1.01 -15.14
C ASN A 306 -16.50 0.42 -15.31
N SER A 307 -17.35 0.67 -14.32
CA SER A 307 -18.80 0.53 -14.40
C SER A 307 -19.36 1.74 -15.11
#